data_AF-A0A935MJT7-F1
#
_entry.id   AF-A0A935MJT7-F1
#
_cell.length_a   1.000
_cell.length_b   1.000
_cell.length_c   1.000
_cell.angle_alpha   90.00
_cell.angle_beta   90.00
_cell.angle_gamma   90.00
#
_symmetry.space_group_name_H-M   'P 1'
#
loop_
_entity.id
_entity.type
_entity.pdbx_description
1 polymer ?
#
loop_
_entity_poly.entity_id
_entity_poly.type
_entity_poly.pdbx_seq_one_letter_code
_entity_poly.pdbx_strand_id
1 'polypeptide(L)'
;MHYLLRLLLCAFLLVPPVVAEEREYIYGAELMTPKERNAYRRSLQQAPNDEARGGYRQQHRERIQKRAKQGGKQLDDKGIVRGHGAER
;
A
#
# COMPACT_ATOMS: atom_id res chain seq x y z
N MET A 1 -3.08 -58.76 -20.55
CA MET A 1 -4.06 -58.39 -19.50
C MET A 1 -4.01 -56.88 -19.32
N HIS A 2 -4.88 -56.16 -20.01
CA HIS A 2 -5.15 -54.74 -19.77
C HIS A 2 -5.80 -54.57 -18.39
N TYR A 3 -5.72 -53.34 -17.86
CA TYR A 3 -6.30 -52.82 -16.61
C TYR A 3 -5.41 -52.92 -15.36
N LEU A 4 -4.72 -51.82 -15.08
CA LEU A 4 -4.62 -51.20 -13.76
C LEU A 4 -4.22 -49.74 -13.98
N LEU A 5 -5.19 -48.96 -14.48
CA LEU A 5 -6.00 -48.07 -13.66
C LEU A 5 -5.24 -46.75 -13.42
N ARG A 6 -5.56 -45.79 -14.28
CA ARG A 6 -5.19 -44.37 -14.18
C ARG A 6 -5.62 -43.84 -12.80
N LEU A 7 -4.66 -43.66 -11.88
CA LEU A 7 -4.88 -42.87 -10.67
C LEU A 7 -4.30 -41.46 -10.89
N LEU A 8 -5.18 -40.64 -11.45
CA LEU A 8 -5.34 -39.21 -11.22
C LEU A 8 -4.96 -38.89 -9.75
N LEU A 9 -3.83 -38.22 -9.52
CA LEU A 9 -3.62 -37.50 -8.27
C LEU A 9 -3.21 -36.07 -8.62
N CYS A 10 -4.15 -35.18 -8.34
CA CYS A 10 -4.12 -33.75 -8.53
C CYS A 10 -2.72 -33.14 -8.45
N ALA A 11 -2.36 -32.39 -9.49
CA ALA A 11 -1.48 -31.24 -9.33
C ALA A 11 -2.09 -30.39 -8.21
N PHE A 12 -1.49 -30.47 -7.02
CA PHE A 12 -1.86 -29.67 -5.88
C PHE A 12 -1.57 -28.23 -6.28
N LEU A 13 -2.63 -27.50 -6.66
CA LEU A 13 -2.58 -26.06 -6.84
C LEU A 13 -2.18 -25.48 -5.48
N LEU A 14 -0.87 -25.27 -5.30
CA LEU A 14 -0.31 -24.51 -4.21
C LEU A 14 -0.78 -23.07 -4.39
N VAL A 15 -2.02 -22.78 -4.00
CA VAL A 15 -2.55 -21.43 -3.91
C VAL A 15 -1.76 -20.76 -2.79
N PRO A 16 -0.86 -19.80 -3.07
CA PRO A 16 -0.15 -19.11 -2.01
C PRO A 16 -1.17 -18.42 -1.10
N PRO A 17 -0.97 -18.44 0.23
CA PRO A 17 -1.87 -17.75 1.14
C PRO A 17 -1.95 -16.27 0.74
N VAL A 18 -3.15 -15.83 0.39
CA VAL A 18 -3.45 -14.40 0.20
C VAL A 18 -3.35 -13.79 1.58
N VAL A 19 -2.20 -13.21 1.91
CA VAL A 19 -2.00 -12.45 3.14
C VAL A 19 -3.00 -11.30 3.10
N ALA A 20 -3.97 -11.32 4.01
CA ALA A 20 -4.90 -10.23 4.19
C ALA A 20 -4.10 -9.00 4.67
N GLU A 21 -3.79 -8.11 3.73
CA GLU A 21 -3.07 -6.87 4.01
C GLU A 21 -3.98 -6.00 4.88
N GLU A 22 -3.69 -5.95 6.18
CA GLU A 22 -4.30 -4.99 7.09
C GLU A 22 -4.15 -3.60 6.44
N ARG A 23 -5.27 -2.96 6.11
CA ARG A 23 -5.27 -1.73 5.32
C ARG A 23 -4.77 -0.59 6.19
N GLU A 24 -3.46 -0.49 6.35
CA GLU A 24 -2.82 0.59 7.07
C GLU A 24 -3.19 1.92 6.39
N TYR A 25 -3.57 2.89 7.23
CA TYR A 25 -3.85 4.25 6.81
C TYR A 25 -2.57 4.88 6.23
N ILE A 26 -2.65 5.48 5.04
CA ILE A 26 -1.52 6.14 4.38
C ILE A 26 -1.81 7.63 4.26
N TYR A 27 -1.00 8.46 4.90
CA TYR A 27 -1.07 9.92 4.77
C TYR A 27 -0.95 10.35 3.29
N GLY A 28 -1.96 11.08 2.80
CA GLY A 28 -2.02 11.57 1.42
C GLY A 28 -2.15 10.48 0.36
N ALA A 29 -2.81 9.36 0.68
CA ALA A 29 -3.06 8.25 -0.24
C ALA A 29 -3.69 8.66 -1.59
N GLU A 30 -4.48 9.73 -1.61
CA GLU A 30 -5.11 10.30 -2.80
C GLU A 30 -4.11 10.87 -3.81
N LEU A 31 -2.92 11.28 -3.34
CA LEU A 31 -1.84 11.82 -4.18
C LEU A 31 -0.84 10.74 -4.62
N MET A 32 -1.18 9.47 -4.41
CA MET A 32 -0.33 8.32 -4.70
C MET A 32 -1.01 7.38 -5.68
N THR A 33 -0.20 6.79 -6.55
CA THR A 33 -0.64 5.65 -7.36
C THR A 33 -0.79 4.39 -6.51
N PRO A 34 -1.55 3.36 -6.97
CA PRO A 34 -1.60 2.07 -6.30
C PRO A 34 -0.22 1.44 -6.09
N LYS A 35 0.67 1.56 -7.09
CA LYS A 35 2.04 1.04 -7.01
C LYS A 35 2.84 1.73 -5.89
N GLU A 36 2.73 3.04 -5.77
CA GLU A 36 3.39 3.79 -4.69
C GLU A 36 2.84 3.41 -3.31
N ARG A 37 1.52 3.18 -3.17
CA ARG A 37 0.94 2.72 -1.90
C ARG A 37 1.46 1.34 -1.49
N ASN A 38 1.58 0.43 -2.46
CA ASN A 38 2.12 -0.90 -2.20
C ASN A 38 3.61 -0.83 -1.83
N ALA A 39 4.39 0.02 -2.52
CA ALA A 39 5.79 0.23 -2.18
C ALA A 39 5.93 0.79 -0.75
N TYR A 40 5.10 1.75 -0.38
CA TYR A 40 5.08 2.32 0.97
C TYR A 40 4.84 1.27 2.05
N ARG A 41 3.82 0.42 1.87
CA ARG A 41 3.52 -0.67 2.82
C ARG A 41 4.65 -1.68 2.91
N ARG A 42 5.25 -2.06 1.77
CA ARG A 42 6.42 -2.96 1.76
C ARG A 42 7.58 -2.38 2.54
N SER A 43 7.85 -1.08 2.38
CA SER A 43 8.91 -0.41 3.16
C SER A 43 8.64 -0.43 4.66
N LEU A 44 7.39 -0.25 5.10
CA LEU A 44 7.03 -0.37 6.52
C LEU A 44 7.15 -1.80 7.04
N GLN A 45 6.73 -2.79 6.24
CA GLN A 45 6.87 -4.21 6.59
C GLN A 45 8.34 -4.63 6.70
N GLN A 46 9.21 -4.09 5.85
CA GLN A 46 10.65 -4.39 5.83
C GLN A 46 11.46 -3.62 6.86
N ALA A 47 10.91 -2.53 7.42
CA ALA A 47 11.62 -1.73 8.41
C ALA A 47 11.89 -2.55 9.69
N PRO A 48 13.12 -2.50 10.25
CA PRO A 48 13.56 -3.43 11.29
C PRO A 48 12.93 -3.19 12.66
N ASN A 49 12.45 -1.96 12.92
CA ASN A 49 11.85 -1.57 14.19
C ASN A 49 10.90 -0.38 14.00
N ASP A 50 10.19 -0.02 15.08
CA ASP A 50 9.18 1.05 15.04
C ASP A 50 9.78 2.45 14.84
N GLU A 51 11.02 2.67 15.28
CA GLU A 51 11.74 3.93 15.05
C GLU A 51 12.01 4.14 13.55
N ALA A 52 12.52 3.11 12.87
CA ALA A 52 12.74 3.13 11.43
C ALA A 52 11.42 3.33 10.66
N ARG A 53 10.33 2.69 11.11
CA ARG A 53 8.98 2.93 10.57
C ARG A 53 8.54 4.38 10.78
N GLY A 54 8.80 4.94 11.95
CA GLY A 54 8.55 6.35 12.28
C GLY A 54 9.27 7.31 11.32
N GLY A 55 10.58 7.10 11.11
CA GLY A 55 11.37 7.88 10.17
C GLY A 55 10.83 7.79 8.73
N TYR A 56 10.47 6.58 8.29
CA TYR A 56 9.87 6.39 6.96
C TYR A 56 8.51 7.11 6.82
N ARG A 57 7.66 7.06 7.86
CA ARG A 57 6.39 7.80 7.91
C ARG A 57 6.61 9.31 7.80
N GLN A 58 7.61 9.85 8.50
CA GLN A 58 7.94 11.27 8.47
C GLN A 58 8.44 11.70 7.09
N GLN A 59 9.42 10.99 6.53
CA GLN A 59 9.96 11.28 5.20
C GLN A 59 8.86 11.23 4.13
N HIS A 60 7.96 10.24 4.23
CA HIS A 60 6.81 10.12 3.34
C HIS A 60 5.86 11.32 3.46
N ARG A 61 5.52 11.73 4.70
CA ARG A 61 4.68 12.91 4.95
C ARG A 61 5.24 14.16 4.28
N GLU A 62 6.53 14.44 4.46
CA GLU A 62 7.20 15.59 3.84
C GLU A 62 7.16 15.54 2.31
N ARG A 63 7.47 14.38 1.72
CA ARG A 63 7.43 14.18 0.27
C ARG A 63 6.03 14.45 -0.30
N ILE A 64 5.00 13.95 0.37
CA ILE A 64 3.61 14.10 -0.07
C ILE A 64 3.10 15.53 0.13
N GLN A 65 3.51 16.22 1.19
CA GLN A 65 3.24 17.65 1.35
C GLN A 65 3.88 18.50 0.24
N LYS A 66 5.15 18.22 -0.12
CA LYS A 66 5.83 18.90 -1.24
C LYS A 66 5.08 18.66 -2.55
N ARG A 67 4.71 17.41 -2.84
CA ARG A 67 3.93 17.04 -4.03
C ARG A 67 2.57 17.76 -4.06
N ALA A 68 1.87 17.83 -2.94
CA ALA A 68 0.59 18.54 -2.84
C ALA A 68 0.77 20.01 -3.23
N LYS A 69 1.74 20.70 -2.62
CA LYS A 69 2.06 22.10 -2.89
C LYS A 69 2.39 22.35 -4.36
N GLN A 70 3.22 21.49 -4.96
CA GLN A 70 3.58 21.56 -6.39
C GLN A 70 2.36 21.40 -7.31
N GLY A 71 1.37 20.62 -6.89
CA GLY A 71 0.11 20.44 -7.61
C GLY A 71 -1.00 21.44 -7.26
N GLY A 72 -0.70 22.52 -6.52
CA GLY A 72 -1.69 23.49 -6.07
C GLY A 72 -2.72 22.92 -5.08
N LYS A 73 -2.40 21.81 -4.43
CA LYS A 73 -3.25 21.12 -3.45
C LYS A 73 -2.71 21.35 -2.05
N GLN A 74 -3.61 21.33 -1.07
CA GLN A 74 -3.26 21.37 0.34
C GLN A 74 -3.73 20.10 1.03
N LEU A 75 -2.95 19.61 2.00
CA LEU A 75 -3.31 18.48 2.85
C LEU A 75 -3.58 19.00 4.26
N ASP A 76 -4.60 18.46 4.91
CA ASP A 76 -4.81 18.70 6.34
C ASP A 76 -3.89 17.82 7.22
N ASP A 77 -4.02 17.94 8.54
CA ASP A 77 -3.19 17.20 9.50
C ASP A 77 -3.34 15.67 9.38
N LYS A 78 -4.51 15.24 8.93
CA LYS A 78 -4.81 13.83 8.66
C LYS A 78 -4.18 13.40 7.34
N GLY A 79 -3.96 14.30 6.39
CA GLY A 79 -3.43 13.99 5.07
C GLY A 79 -4.51 13.79 4.02
N ILE A 80 -5.67 14.40 4.23
CA ILE A 80 -6.76 14.45 3.26
C ILE A 80 -6.56 15.68 2.37
N VAL A 81 -6.79 15.53 1.06
CA VAL A 81 -6.65 16.64 0.11
C VAL A 81 -7.84 17.59 0.30
N ARG A 82 -7.56 18.83 0.68
CA ARG A 82 -8.58 19.88 0.67
C ARG A 82 -8.65 20.47 -0.74
N GLY A 83 -9.79 20.29 -1.40
CA GLY A 83 -10.09 21.03 -2.62
C GLY A 83 -10.46 22.48 -2.29
N HIS A 84 -9.95 23.44 -3.06
CA HIS A 84 -10.64 24.72 -3.24
C HIS A 84 -11.94 24.44 -4.00
N GLY A 85 -12.97 23.99 -3.29
CA GLY A 85 -14.24 23.58 -3.86
C GLY A 85 -15.41 23.67 -2.87
N ALA A 86 -15.26 24.51 -1.84
CA ALA A 86 -16.33 24.90 -0.93
C ALA A 86 -16.60 26.41 -1.03
N GLU A 87 -16.76 26.90 -2.26
CA GLU A 87 -17.43 28.19 -2.50
C GLU A 87 -18.02 28.14 -3.92
N ARG A 88 -19.32 27.85 -3.98
CA ARG A 88 -20.20 28.31 -5.05
C ARG A 88 -21.06 29.40 -4.45
#